data_AF-A0A9D3Z0V4-F1
#
_entry.id   AF-A0A9D3Z0V4-F1
#
_cell.length_a   1.000
_cell.length_b   1.000
_cell.length_c   1.000
_cell.angle_alpha   90.00
_cell.angle_beta   90.00
_cell.angle_gamma   90.00
#
_symmetry.space_group_name_H-M   'P 1'
#
loop_
_entity.id
_entity.type
_entity.pdbx_description
1 polymer ?
#
loop_
_entity_poly.entity_id
_entity_poly.type
_entity_poly.pdbx_seq_one_letter_code
_entity_poly.pdbx_strand_id
1 'polypeptide(L)'
;MQPVCPAQGINHVIQFDNSQFGAINWASSKRLLYGSLVCLSVDNFDTVHYATITKRDVNGLREGTLEVHLENIEDGVLANHGNQSFVMAETSAYFEAYRYVLQGLQEIKGTMPMTRYIIDCEIEIKPPSYLLCLGSPHYNFSPLMKDTNNIVEYPVLNTHRWPKACELGLDNSQYNALQTAITKEFSIIQGPPETGKTFVGLKITELLLKNSEFWKTKTEASPLLVVCYTNHALDQFLEGIAKVCDLNGIIRIGGRCKKC
;
A
#
# COMPACT_ATOMS: atom_id res chain seq x y z
N MET A 1 8.30 -35.98 0.99
CA MET A 1 9.30 -34.97 1.38
C MET A 1 10.38 -35.64 2.22
N GLN A 2 11.63 -35.22 2.11
CA GLN A 2 12.73 -35.73 2.94
C GLN A 2 13.34 -34.59 3.78
N PRO A 3 13.55 -34.77 5.10
CA PRO A 3 14.16 -33.76 5.94
C PRO A 3 15.69 -33.68 5.72
N VAL A 4 16.24 -32.46 5.77
CA VAL A 4 17.67 -32.13 5.74
C VAL A 4 17.94 -31.20 6.93
N CYS A 5 19.00 -31.43 7.71
CA CYS A 5 19.32 -30.63 8.90
C CYS A 5 20.48 -29.65 8.65
N PRO A 6 20.23 -28.40 8.26
CA PRO A 6 21.19 -27.31 8.37
C PRO A 6 21.15 -26.59 9.72
N ALA A 7 22.14 -25.70 9.95
CA ALA A 7 22.38 -25.01 11.22
C ALA A 7 21.26 -24.06 11.71
N GLN A 8 20.15 -23.90 10.98
CA GLN A 8 19.08 -22.94 11.26
C GLN A 8 17.67 -23.57 11.37
N GLY A 9 17.53 -24.90 11.35
CA GLY A 9 16.23 -25.58 11.48
C GLY A 9 16.15 -26.86 10.65
N ILE A 10 14.95 -27.45 10.57
CA ILE A 10 14.68 -28.58 9.66
C ILE A 10 14.28 -28.00 8.29
N ASN A 11 15.01 -28.40 7.25
CA ASN A 11 14.65 -28.14 5.86
C ASN A 11 14.00 -29.40 5.26
N HIS A 12 13.17 -29.22 4.25
CA HIS A 12 12.49 -30.29 3.55
C HIS A 12 12.79 -30.21 2.06
N VAL A 13 13.04 -31.37 1.45
CA VAL A 13 13.08 -31.51 -0.01
C VAL A 13 11.68 -31.89 -0.49
N ILE A 14 11.11 -31.03 -1.33
CA ILE A 14 9.87 -31.27 -2.06
C ILE A 14 10.19 -31.76 -3.47
N GLN A 15 9.34 -32.65 -3.96
CA GLN A 15 9.42 -33.16 -5.32
C GLN A 15 8.15 -32.77 -6.06
N PHE A 16 8.29 -32.12 -7.21
CA PHE A 16 7.20 -31.66 -8.05
C PHE A 16 7.26 -32.31 -9.43
N ASP A 17 6.09 -32.49 -10.05
CA ASP A 17 6.01 -32.98 -11.41
C ASP A 17 6.63 -31.97 -12.37
N ASN A 18 7.75 -32.35 -12.98
CA ASN A 18 8.50 -31.51 -13.90
C ASN A 18 8.10 -31.70 -15.37
N SER A 19 7.14 -32.59 -15.66
CA SER A 19 6.71 -32.92 -17.02
C SER A 19 6.25 -31.69 -17.82
N GLN A 20 5.59 -30.75 -17.15
CA GLN A 20 5.07 -29.51 -17.75
C GLN A 20 6.09 -28.37 -17.81
N PHE A 21 7.26 -28.53 -17.20
CA PHE A 21 8.25 -27.46 -17.04
C PHE A 21 9.55 -27.72 -17.81
N GLY A 22 9.60 -28.75 -18.67
CA GLY A 22 10.80 -29.11 -19.45
C GLY A 22 11.33 -28.01 -20.39
N ALA A 23 10.48 -27.04 -20.77
CA ALA A 23 10.88 -25.89 -21.58
C ALA A 23 11.50 -24.73 -20.77
N ILE A 24 11.44 -24.77 -19.43
CA ILE A 24 11.96 -23.70 -18.58
C ILE A 24 13.48 -23.78 -18.52
N ASN A 25 14.15 -22.70 -18.92
CA ASN A 25 15.57 -22.53 -18.62
C ASN A 25 15.75 -22.09 -17.15
N TRP A 26 15.89 -23.08 -16.26
CA TRP A 26 16.07 -22.84 -14.82
C TRP A 26 17.29 -21.98 -14.48
N ALA A 27 18.32 -21.93 -15.33
CA ALA A 27 19.50 -21.09 -15.06
C ALA A 27 19.18 -19.59 -15.14
N SER A 28 18.31 -19.18 -16.07
CA SER A 28 17.93 -17.77 -16.27
C SER A 28 16.55 -17.40 -15.70
N SER A 29 15.76 -18.39 -15.29
CA SER A 29 14.43 -18.18 -14.72
C SER A 29 14.48 -17.40 -13.40
N LYS A 30 13.54 -16.46 -13.23
CA LYS A 30 13.30 -15.75 -11.96
C LYS A 30 12.34 -16.48 -11.02
N ARG A 31 11.95 -17.71 -11.36
CA ARG A 31 11.13 -18.57 -10.50
C ARG A 31 11.98 -19.30 -9.49
N LEU A 32 11.35 -19.60 -8.36
CA LEU A 32 11.86 -20.38 -7.24
C LEU A 32 13.22 -19.84 -6.76
N LEU A 33 13.31 -18.50 -6.65
CA LEU A 33 14.52 -17.84 -6.16
C LEU A 33 14.70 -18.12 -4.67
N TYR A 34 15.95 -18.16 -4.21
CA TYR A 34 16.26 -18.22 -2.79
C TYR A 34 15.53 -17.11 -2.02
N GLY A 35 14.91 -17.46 -0.89
CA GLY A 35 14.10 -16.55 -0.07
C GLY A 35 12.68 -16.27 -0.59
N SER A 36 12.27 -16.88 -1.70
CA SER A 36 10.88 -16.76 -2.17
C SER A 36 9.95 -17.57 -1.28
N LEU A 37 8.79 -17.00 -0.98
CA LEU A 37 7.72 -17.68 -0.27
C LEU A 37 6.91 -18.54 -1.25
N VAL A 38 6.61 -19.76 -0.86
CA VAL A 38 5.69 -20.65 -1.56
C VAL A 38 4.59 -21.09 -0.59
N CYS A 39 3.40 -21.28 -1.15
CA CYS A 39 2.23 -21.77 -0.44
C CYS A 39 1.91 -23.17 -0.96
N LEU A 40 1.76 -24.13 -0.05
CA LEU A 40 1.40 -25.52 -0.35
C LEU A 40 0.00 -25.80 0.19
N SER A 41 -0.85 -26.44 -0.60
CA SER A 41 -2.19 -26.84 -0.18
C SER A 41 -2.59 -28.19 -0.82
N VAL A 42 -3.42 -28.95 -0.11
CA VAL A 42 -4.01 -30.22 -0.57
C VAL A 42 -5.50 -30.12 -0.88
N ASP A 43 -6.12 -28.99 -0.55
CA ASP A 43 -7.57 -28.77 -0.49
C ASP A 43 -7.96 -27.44 -1.16
N ASN A 44 -7.29 -27.10 -2.26
CA ASN A 44 -7.58 -25.89 -3.04
C ASN A 44 -7.47 -24.58 -2.22
N PHE A 45 -6.48 -24.53 -1.33
CA PHE A 45 -6.13 -23.41 -0.45
C PHE A 45 -7.15 -23.11 0.67
N ASP A 46 -7.99 -24.08 1.04
CA ASP A 46 -8.74 -24.03 2.30
C ASP A 46 -7.78 -24.13 3.51
N THR A 47 -6.76 -24.99 3.40
CA THR A 47 -5.59 -25.01 4.28
C THR A 47 -4.32 -24.64 3.51
N VAL A 48 -3.48 -23.80 4.12
CA VAL A 48 -2.26 -23.28 3.49
C VAL A 48 -1.07 -23.50 4.40
N HIS A 49 -0.06 -24.18 3.86
CA HIS A 49 1.25 -24.33 4.49
C HIS A 49 2.24 -23.40 3.81
N TYR A 50 2.89 -22.55 4.60
CA TYR A 50 3.88 -21.59 4.12
C TYR A 50 5.27 -22.19 4.18
N ALA A 51 6.05 -21.99 3.12
CA ALA A 51 7.43 -22.40 3.05
C ALA A 51 8.31 -21.37 2.35
N THR A 52 9.57 -21.27 2.75
CA THR A 52 10.56 -20.37 2.16
C THR A 52 11.64 -21.18 1.46
N ILE A 53 12.03 -20.81 0.24
CA ILE A 53 13.07 -21.51 -0.50
C ILE A 53 14.45 -21.26 0.13
N THR A 54 15.07 -22.30 0.66
CA THR A 54 16.37 -22.22 1.35
C THR A 54 17.55 -22.56 0.46
N LYS A 55 17.33 -23.29 -0.63
CA LYS A 55 18.38 -23.58 -1.60
C LYS A 55 17.81 -23.71 -3.00
N ARG A 56 18.43 -22.98 -3.93
CA ARG A 56 18.10 -23.04 -5.35
C ARG A 56 19.21 -23.74 -6.12
N ASP A 57 19.10 -25.05 -6.25
CA ASP A 57 19.96 -25.83 -7.14
C ASP A 57 19.31 -26.01 -8.51
N VAL A 58 20.01 -25.59 -9.57
CA VAL A 58 19.50 -25.67 -10.95
C VAL A 58 19.37 -27.12 -11.42
N ASN A 59 20.26 -28.01 -10.97
CA ASN A 59 20.19 -29.42 -11.33
C ASN A 59 19.01 -30.09 -10.61
N GLY A 60 18.86 -29.86 -9.30
CA GLY A 60 17.68 -30.28 -8.55
C GLY A 60 16.37 -29.84 -9.20
N LEU A 61 16.24 -28.57 -9.60
CA LEU A 61 15.05 -28.05 -10.29
C LEU A 61 14.76 -28.75 -11.63
N ARG A 62 15.80 -29.12 -12.39
CA ARG A 62 15.66 -29.91 -13.63
C ARG A 62 15.16 -31.33 -13.35
N GLU A 63 15.44 -31.85 -12.17
CA GLU A 63 14.97 -33.15 -11.70
C GLU A 63 13.65 -33.05 -10.90
N GLY A 64 13.09 -31.85 -10.77
CA GLY A 64 11.83 -31.61 -10.04
C GLY A 64 12.00 -31.58 -8.52
N THR A 65 13.20 -31.29 -8.00
CA THR A 65 13.47 -31.19 -6.56
C THR A 65 13.77 -29.75 -6.14
N LEU A 66 13.30 -29.38 -4.94
CA LEU A 66 13.50 -28.06 -4.36
C LEU A 66 13.62 -28.18 -2.84
N GLU A 67 14.52 -27.42 -2.24
CA GLU A 67 14.69 -27.37 -0.79
C GLU A 67 13.96 -26.15 -0.21
N VAL A 68 13.14 -26.40 0.81
CA VAL A 68 12.33 -25.38 1.48
C VAL A 68 12.41 -25.51 3.00
N HIS A 69 12.20 -24.41 3.69
CA HIS A 69 11.94 -24.37 5.14
C HIS A 69 10.46 -24.09 5.36
N LEU A 70 9.82 -24.80 6.28
CA LEU A 70 8.39 -24.65 6.56
C LEU A 70 8.21 -23.73 7.76
N GLU A 71 7.41 -22.68 7.62
CA GLU A 71 7.32 -21.63 8.65
C GLU A 71 6.37 -22.00 9.81
N ASN A 72 5.38 -22.87 9.59
CA ASN A 72 4.26 -23.09 10.53
C ASN A 72 3.88 -24.57 10.74
N ILE A 73 4.84 -25.48 10.63
CA ILE A 73 4.54 -26.91 10.77
C ILE A 73 5.18 -27.43 12.04
N GLU A 74 4.34 -27.87 12.99
CA GLU A 74 4.77 -28.91 13.91
C GLU A 74 5.15 -30.11 13.04
N ASP A 75 6.42 -30.54 13.08
CA ASP A 75 7.08 -31.48 12.17
C ASP A 75 6.28 -32.76 11.81
N GLY A 76 5.22 -33.08 12.57
CA GLY A 76 4.32 -34.21 12.34
C GLY A 76 3.25 -34.05 11.25
N VAL A 77 2.81 -32.84 10.87
CA VAL A 77 1.65 -32.70 9.96
C VAL A 77 1.97 -33.15 8.54
N LEU A 78 3.08 -32.70 7.94
CA LEU A 78 3.47 -33.16 6.60
C LEU A 78 4.08 -34.57 6.59
N ALA A 79 4.62 -35.04 7.72
CA ALA A 79 5.14 -36.40 7.85
C ALA A 79 4.02 -37.46 7.74
N ASN A 80 2.80 -37.12 8.16
CA ASN A 80 1.63 -38.01 8.07
C ASN A 80 1.00 -38.08 6.67
N HIS A 81 1.45 -37.25 5.73
CA HIS A 81 0.88 -37.13 4.38
C HIS A 81 1.76 -37.77 3.30
N GLY A 82 2.47 -38.86 3.62
CA GLY A 82 3.50 -39.50 2.78
C GLY A 82 3.13 -39.87 1.33
N ASN A 83 1.86 -39.73 0.91
CA ASN A 83 1.37 -39.96 -0.45
C ASN A 83 0.43 -38.86 -1.00
N GLN A 84 0.36 -37.67 -0.37
CA GLN A 84 -0.50 -36.59 -0.85
C GLN A 84 0.22 -35.68 -1.85
N SER A 85 -0.49 -35.31 -2.92
CA SER A 85 -0.05 -34.30 -3.88
C SER A 85 -0.47 -32.92 -3.39
N PHE A 86 0.48 -31.99 -3.35
CA PHE A 86 0.23 -30.59 -3.00
C PHE A 86 0.19 -29.74 -4.27
N VAL A 87 -0.69 -28.75 -4.28
CA VAL A 87 -0.61 -27.63 -5.21
C VAL A 87 0.31 -26.58 -4.60
N MET A 88 1.30 -26.13 -5.38
CA MET A 88 2.22 -25.08 -4.98
C MET A 88 1.89 -23.77 -5.72
N ALA A 89 1.73 -22.70 -4.96
CA ALA A 89 1.69 -21.34 -5.49
C ALA A 89 2.95 -20.58 -5.05
N GLU A 90 3.67 -19.99 -6.00
CA GLU A 90 4.82 -19.11 -5.75
C GLU A 90 4.36 -17.65 -5.74
N THR A 91 4.81 -16.86 -4.76
CA THR A 91 4.61 -15.41 -4.85
C THR A 91 5.58 -14.79 -5.86
N SER A 92 5.08 -13.92 -6.73
CA SER A 92 5.94 -13.12 -7.62
C SER A 92 6.69 -12.01 -6.88
N ALA A 93 6.34 -11.71 -5.63
CA ALA A 93 6.95 -10.68 -4.81
C ALA A 93 8.07 -11.26 -3.93
N TYR A 94 9.16 -10.53 -3.75
CA TYR A 94 10.23 -10.94 -2.84
C TYR A 94 9.76 -10.83 -1.38
N PHE A 95 9.37 -11.96 -0.79
CA PHE A 95 8.71 -12.03 0.51
C PHE A 95 9.50 -11.38 1.64
N GLU A 96 10.81 -11.57 1.69
CA GLU A 96 11.68 -10.99 2.72
C GLU A 96 11.62 -9.45 2.78
N ALA A 97 11.32 -8.77 1.66
CA ALA A 97 11.09 -7.31 1.70
C ALA A 97 9.78 -6.92 2.41
N TYR A 98 8.81 -7.82 2.49
CA TYR A 98 7.51 -7.59 3.11
C TYR A 98 7.37 -8.23 4.49
N ARG A 99 8.23 -9.20 4.84
CA ARG A 99 8.16 -9.96 6.10
C ARG A 99 7.97 -9.06 7.32
N TYR A 100 8.80 -8.03 7.47
CA TYR A 100 8.72 -7.09 8.60
C TYR A 100 7.44 -6.24 8.59
N VAL A 101 6.92 -5.89 7.40
CA VAL A 101 5.65 -5.17 7.28
C VAL A 101 4.49 -6.06 7.72
N LEU A 102 4.47 -7.32 7.26
CA LEU A 102 3.44 -8.29 7.62
C LEU A 102 3.48 -8.63 9.12
N GLN A 103 4.68 -8.79 9.69
CA GLN A 103 4.84 -8.98 11.13
C GLN A 103 4.34 -7.75 11.91
N GLY A 104 4.69 -6.54 11.46
CA GLY A 104 4.17 -5.32 12.06
C GLY A 104 2.64 -5.23 12.02
N LEU A 105 2.00 -5.71 10.95
CA LEU A 105 0.54 -5.80 10.87
C LEU A 105 -0.05 -6.78 11.90
N GLN A 106 0.62 -7.92 12.14
CA GLN A 106 0.21 -8.90 13.16
C GLN A 106 0.37 -8.37 14.60
N GLU A 107 1.32 -7.46 14.82
CA GLU A 107 1.59 -6.85 16.11
C GLU A 107 0.64 -5.67 16.46
N ILE A 108 -0.20 -5.22 15.52
CA ILE A 108 -1.19 -4.16 15.77
C ILE A 108 -2.14 -4.60 16.88
N LYS A 109 -2.05 -3.95 18.04
CA LYS A 109 -2.95 -4.16 19.17
C LYS A 109 -4.21 -3.32 19.01
N GLY A 110 -5.37 -3.90 19.28
CA GLY A 110 -6.66 -3.21 19.21
C GLY A 110 -7.29 -3.29 17.82
N THR A 111 -7.90 -2.19 17.37
CA THR A 111 -8.61 -2.14 16.09
C THR A 111 -7.68 -1.60 15.00
N MET A 112 -7.64 -2.26 13.84
CA MET A 112 -6.87 -1.79 12.69
C MET A 112 -7.36 -0.40 12.26
N PRO A 113 -6.47 0.52 11.82
CA PRO A 113 -6.90 1.76 11.21
C PRO A 113 -7.85 1.51 10.04
N MET A 114 -8.93 2.29 9.95
CA MET A 114 -9.92 2.20 8.87
C MET A 114 -10.65 0.84 8.76
N THR A 115 -10.75 0.04 9.84
CA THR A 115 -11.46 -1.25 9.87
C THR A 115 -12.84 -1.19 9.21
N ARG A 116 -13.63 -0.16 9.52
CA ARG A 116 -14.97 0.04 8.95
C ARG A 116 -15.01 0.00 7.43
N TYR A 117 -13.96 0.50 6.77
CA TYR A 117 -13.92 0.64 5.31
C TYR A 117 -13.13 -0.50 4.64
N ILE A 118 -12.08 -1.00 5.29
CA ILE A 118 -11.20 -2.04 4.70
C ILE A 118 -11.69 -3.46 5.02
N ILE A 119 -12.20 -3.68 6.24
CA ILE A 119 -12.61 -5.01 6.73
C ILE A 119 -14.13 -5.16 6.67
N ASP A 120 -14.86 -4.20 7.24
CA ASP A 120 -16.33 -4.28 7.32
C ASP A 120 -17.01 -3.85 6.01
N CYS A 121 -16.22 -3.32 5.06
CA CYS A 121 -16.68 -2.87 3.74
C CYS A 121 -17.87 -1.89 3.80
N GLU A 122 -17.94 -1.03 4.82
CA GLU A 122 -18.96 0.00 4.91
C GLU A 122 -18.86 0.98 3.73
N ILE A 123 -19.96 1.14 2.98
CA ILE A 123 -20.01 2.02 1.79
C ILE A 123 -20.30 3.48 2.14
N GLU A 124 -20.89 3.74 3.31
CA GLU A 124 -21.20 5.10 3.76
C GLU A 124 -20.02 5.73 4.48
N ILE A 125 -19.26 6.54 3.74
CA ILE A 125 -18.10 7.22 4.32
C ILE A 125 -18.53 8.47 5.08
N LYS A 126 -18.13 8.55 6.35
CA LYS A 126 -18.37 9.70 7.24
C LYS A 126 -17.43 10.86 6.92
N PRO A 127 -17.77 12.08 7.34
CA PRO A 127 -16.83 13.19 7.32
C PRO A 127 -15.65 13.00 8.28
N PRO A 128 -14.49 13.63 8.01
CA PRO A 128 -13.37 13.64 8.94
C PRO A 128 -13.79 14.08 10.34
N SER A 129 -13.37 13.34 11.36
CA SER A 129 -13.74 13.59 12.76
C SER A 129 -13.42 15.01 13.24
N TYR A 130 -12.30 15.58 12.78
CA TYR A 130 -11.90 16.94 13.12
C TYR A 130 -12.88 18.01 12.60
N LEU A 131 -13.67 17.72 11.56
CA LEU A 131 -14.73 18.61 11.07
C LEU A 131 -16.04 18.47 11.87
N LEU A 132 -16.28 17.31 12.49
CA LEU A 132 -17.52 17.05 13.25
C LEU A 132 -17.52 17.71 14.62
N CYS A 133 -16.34 17.95 15.20
CA CYS A 133 -16.19 18.64 16.49
C CYS A 133 -16.44 20.16 16.39
N LEU A 134 -16.67 20.68 15.17
CA LEU A 134 -16.80 22.09 14.87
C LEU A 134 -18.23 22.35 14.38
N GLY A 135 -18.90 23.35 14.93
CA GLY A 135 -20.32 23.59 14.62
C GLY A 135 -20.60 23.78 13.11
N SER A 136 -19.85 24.66 12.45
CA SER A 136 -19.95 24.87 10.99
C SER A 136 -18.59 25.30 10.43
N PRO A 137 -17.66 24.36 10.17
CA PRO A 137 -16.34 24.69 9.65
C PRO A 137 -16.44 25.31 8.25
N HIS A 138 -15.68 26.39 8.04
CA HIS A 138 -15.56 27.05 6.76
C HIS A 138 -14.11 26.97 6.31
N TYR A 139 -13.89 26.50 5.08
CA TYR A 139 -12.55 26.44 4.50
C TYR A 139 -12.31 27.66 3.63
N ASN A 140 -11.11 28.23 3.73
CA ASN A 140 -10.59 29.22 2.82
C ASN A 140 -10.15 28.56 1.51
N PHE A 141 -10.86 28.87 0.41
CA PHE A 141 -10.58 28.38 -0.95
C PHE A 141 -9.69 29.31 -1.77
N SER A 142 -9.30 30.47 -1.24
CA SER A 142 -8.51 31.46 -1.97
C SER A 142 -7.22 30.90 -2.62
N PRO A 143 -6.50 29.91 -2.05
CA PRO A 143 -5.31 29.35 -2.73
C PRO A 143 -5.63 28.65 -4.05
N LEU A 144 -6.84 28.12 -4.21
CA LEU A 144 -7.21 27.37 -5.40
C LEU A 144 -7.77 28.26 -6.52
N MET A 145 -8.14 29.50 -6.20
CA MET A 145 -8.78 30.43 -7.12
C MET A 145 -7.72 31.25 -7.88
N LYS A 146 -7.95 31.45 -9.18
CA LYS A 146 -7.14 32.39 -9.97
C LYS A 146 -7.66 33.80 -9.69
N ASP A 147 -6.81 34.69 -9.21
CA ASP A 147 -7.06 36.14 -9.12
C ASP A 147 -7.97 36.64 -7.98
N THR A 148 -7.82 36.11 -6.76
CA THR A 148 -8.46 36.69 -5.56
C THR A 148 -7.45 37.04 -4.47
N ASN A 149 -7.22 38.35 -4.28
CA ASN A 149 -6.51 38.87 -3.09
C ASN A 149 -7.35 38.78 -1.81
N ASN A 150 -8.64 38.45 -1.93
CA ASN A 150 -9.55 38.32 -0.81
C ASN A 150 -9.59 36.87 -0.31
N ILE A 151 -9.66 36.72 1.01
CA ILE A 151 -9.99 35.43 1.64
C ILE A 151 -11.45 35.12 1.31
N VAL A 152 -11.69 33.93 0.74
CA VAL A 152 -13.03 33.46 0.38
C VAL A 152 -13.28 32.13 1.06
N GLU A 153 -14.26 32.11 1.95
CA GLU A 153 -14.56 30.98 2.81
C GLU A 153 -15.89 30.32 2.44
N TYR A 154 -15.92 28.99 2.50
CA TYR A 154 -17.09 28.19 2.15
C TYR A 154 -17.35 27.11 3.19
N PRO A 155 -18.62 26.79 3.49
CA PRO A 155 -18.96 25.72 4.42
C PRO A 155 -18.47 24.38 3.87
N VAL A 156 -17.46 23.79 4.51
CA VAL A 156 -16.70 22.66 3.94
C VAL A 156 -17.59 21.43 3.71
N LEU A 157 -18.53 21.16 4.63
CA LEU A 157 -19.43 20.01 4.51
C LEU A 157 -20.67 20.26 3.61
N ASN A 158 -20.84 21.48 3.08
CA ASN A 158 -21.92 21.80 2.13
C ASN A 158 -21.34 22.12 0.75
N THR A 159 -21.05 21.05 0.01
CA THR A 159 -20.39 21.10 -1.31
C THR A 159 -21.18 21.87 -2.37
N HIS A 160 -22.51 22.00 -2.23
CA HIS A 160 -23.33 22.80 -3.14
C HIS A 160 -23.04 24.30 -3.08
N ARG A 161 -22.43 24.76 -1.99
CA ARG A 161 -22.06 26.17 -1.81
C ARG A 161 -20.63 26.48 -2.26
N TRP A 162 -19.83 25.47 -2.59
CA TRP A 162 -18.45 25.66 -3.02
C TRP A 162 -18.35 26.43 -4.34
N PRO A 163 -17.17 27.03 -4.66
CA PRO A 163 -16.90 27.57 -5.99
C PRO A 163 -17.14 26.51 -7.06
N LYS A 164 -17.55 26.92 -8.26
CA LYS A 164 -17.75 25.99 -9.38
C LYS A 164 -16.42 25.41 -9.85
N ALA A 165 -16.46 24.24 -10.48
CA ALA A 165 -15.29 23.56 -11.01
C ALA A 165 -14.44 24.47 -11.91
N CYS A 166 -15.06 25.26 -12.80
CA CYS A 166 -14.36 26.18 -13.69
C CYS A 166 -13.61 27.32 -12.95
N GLU A 167 -14.14 27.80 -11.81
CA GLU A 167 -13.52 28.83 -10.99
C GLU A 167 -12.25 28.31 -10.28
N LEU A 168 -12.22 27.01 -10.00
CA LEU A 168 -11.06 26.31 -9.46
C LEU A 168 -10.11 25.79 -10.56
N GLY A 169 -10.46 25.98 -11.83
CA GLY A 169 -9.73 25.45 -12.97
C GLY A 169 -9.71 23.91 -13.02
N LEU A 170 -10.77 23.27 -12.52
CA LEU A 170 -10.95 21.82 -12.49
C LEU A 170 -11.99 21.38 -13.50
N ASP A 171 -11.82 20.19 -14.07
CA ASP A 171 -12.92 19.47 -14.72
C ASP A 171 -13.84 18.82 -13.67
N ASN A 172 -14.99 18.29 -14.12
CA ASN A 172 -15.98 17.68 -13.22
C ASN A 172 -15.44 16.49 -12.42
N SER A 173 -14.57 15.68 -13.02
CA SER A 173 -14.00 14.49 -12.36
C SER A 173 -13.00 14.89 -11.28
N GLN A 174 -12.15 15.88 -11.58
CA GLN A 174 -11.19 16.45 -10.65
C GLN A 174 -11.88 17.21 -9.50
N TYR A 175 -12.97 17.93 -9.81
CA TYR A 175 -13.78 18.63 -8.82
C TYR A 175 -14.46 17.64 -7.86
N ASN A 176 -15.04 16.56 -8.38
CA ASN A 176 -15.61 15.49 -7.56
C ASN A 176 -14.55 14.81 -6.68
N ALA A 177 -13.34 14.60 -7.22
CA ALA A 177 -12.22 14.05 -6.46
C ALA A 177 -11.80 14.98 -5.30
N LEU A 178 -11.70 16.29 -5.55
CA LEU A 178 -11.43 17.29 -4.50
C LEU A 178 -12.52 17.28 -3.42
N GLN A 179 -13.79 17.34 -3.81
CA GLN A 179 -14.92 17.29 -2.86
C GLN A 179 -14.87 16.03 -2.00
N THR A 180 -14.64 14.87 -2.62
CA THR A 180 -14.59 13.59 -1.92
C THR A 180 -13.42 13.56 -0.93
N ALA A 181 -12.21 13.95 -1.34
CA ALA A 181 -11.03 13.91 -0.48
C ALA A 181 -11.11 14.83 0.74
N ILE A 182 -11.79 15.98 0.60
CA ILE A 182 -11.89 16.97 1.68
C ILE A 182 -13.05 16.67 2.62
N THR A 183 -14.15 16.12 2.12
CA THR A 183 -15.38 15.93 2.92
C THR A 183 -15.56 14.53 3.47
N LYS A 184 -14.74 13.56 3.07
CA LYS A 184 -14.80 12.15 3.51
C LYS A 184 -13.52 11.75 4.23
N GLU A 185 -13.65 11.01 5.33
CA GLU A 185 -12.50 10.53 6.11
C GLU A 185 -11.72 9.40 5.42
N PHE A 186 -12.31 8.81 4.38
CA PHE A 186 -11.71 7.79 3.53
C PHE A 186 -12.11 8.03 2.07
N SER A 187 -11.16 7.98 1.14
CA SER A 187 -11.46 8.18 -0.28
C SER A 187 -10.49 7.43 -1.17
N ILE A 188 -11.00 7.00 -2.33
CA ILE A 188 -10.22 6.38 -3.39
C ILE A 188 -10.42 7.23 -4.64
N ILE A 189 -9.34 7.84 -5.13
CA ILE A 189 -9.34 8.62 -6.37
C ILE A 189 -8.60 7.82 -7.43
N GLN A 190 -9.32 7.45 -8.48
CA GLN A 190 -8.77 6.71 -9.61
C GLN A 190 -8.80 7.58 -10.85
N GLY A 191 -7.80 7.40 -11.70
CA GLY A 191 -7.73 8.07 -12.98
C GLY A 191 -6.73 7.37 -13.89
N PRO A 192 -7.01 7.22 -15.21
CA PRO A 192 -6.04 6.78 -16.20
C PRO A 192 -4.73 7.57 -16.18
N PRO A 193 -3.67 7.13 -16.87
CA PRO A 193 -2.48 7.95 -17.09
C PRO A 193 -2.86 9.36 -17.59
N GLU A 194 -2.11 10.38 -17.17
CA GLU A 194 -2.26 11.77 -17.62
C GLU A 194 -3.56 12.51 -17.24
N THR A 195 -4.45 11.92 -16.43
CA THR A 195 -5.70 12.59 -15.99
C THR A 195 -5.54 13.60 -14.85
N GLY A 196 -4.32 14.11 -14.63
CA GLY A 196 -4.08 15.14 -13.62
C GLY A 196 -4.17 14.69 -12.16
N LYS A 197 -4.00 13.40 -11.84
CA LYS A 197 -4.01 12.90 -10.44
C LYS A 197 -3.05 13.67 -9.53
N THR A 198 -1.83 13.92 -9.99
CA THR A 198 -0.84 14.73 -9.26
C THR A 198 -1.36 16.14 -9.04
N PHE A 199 -1.95 16.76 -10.06
CA PHE A 199 -2.51 18.10 -9.97
C PHE A 199 -3.66 18.18 -8.95
N VAL A 200 -4.59 17.21 -8.94
CA VAL A 200 -5.66 17.12 -7.94
C VAL A 200 -5.08 16.91 -6.53
N GLY A 201 -4.10 16.01 -6.37
CA GLY A 201 -3.44 15.78 -5.09
C GLY A 201 -2.77 17.04 -4.54
N LEU A 202 -2.15 17.84 -5.40
CA LEU A 202 -1.58 19.14 -5.02
C LEU A 202 -2.66 20.11 -4.55
N LYS A 203 -3.79 20.20 -5.25
CA LYS A 203 -4.93 21.05 -4.86
C LYS A 203 -5.56 20.63 -3.53
N ILE A 204 -5.70 19.32 -3.29
CA ILE A 204 -6.17 18.78 -2.00
C ILE A 204 -5.19 19.19 -0.89
N THR A 205 -3.89 19.00 -1.13
CA THR A 205 -2.85 19.29 -0.14
C THR A 205 -2.78 20.78 0.19
N GLU A 206 -2.80 21.63 -0.84
CA GLU A 206 -2.82 23.09 -0.72
C GLU A 206 -4.02 23.56 0.11
N LEU A 207 -5.21 23.01 -0.15
CA LEU A 207 -6.42 23.35 0.59
C LEU A 207 -6.37 22.87 2.05
N LEU A 208 -5.91 21.65 2.32
CA LEU A 208 -5.75 21.13 3.68
C LEU A 208 -4.72 21.93 4.47
N LEU A 209 -3.57 22.26 3.89
CA LEU A 209 -2.52 23.02 4.56
C LEU A 209 -2.95 24.45 4.87
N LYS A 210 -3.68 25.10 3.95
CA LYS A 210 -4.22 26.44 4.19
C LYS A 210 -5.18 26.47 5.37
N ASN A 211 -5.94 25.40 5.56
CA ASN A 211 -6.97 25.24 6.58
C ASN A 211 -6.49 24.32 7.72
N SER A 212 -5.19 24.39 8.04
CA SER A 212 -4.57 23.46 8.98
C SER A 212 -4.97 23.64 10.44
N GLU A 213 -5.53 24.79 10.79
CA GLU A 213 -6.11 25.09 12.10
C GLU A 213 -7.26 24.14 12.49
N PHE A 214 -7.93 23.50 11.52
CA PHE A 214 -9.03 22.59 11.82
C PHE A 214 -8.58 21.18 12.18
N TRP A 215 -7.43 20.73 11.68
CA TRP A 215 -6.95 19.36 11.88
C TRP A 215 -5.63 19.26 12.65
N LYS A 216 -4.88 20.36 12.78
CA LYS A 216 -3.72 20.41 13.69
C LYS A 216 -4.21 20.56 15.12
N THR A 217 -3.77 19.65 15.99
CA THR A 217 -3.99 19.80 17.42
C THR A 217 -2.88 20.67 18.03
N LYS A 218 -3.19 21.41 19.11
CA LYS A 218 -2.18 22.16 19.87
C LYS A 218 -1.34 21.27 20.78
N THR A 219 -1.85 20.08 21.09
CA THR A 219 -1.33 19.17 22.10
C THR A 219 -0.45 18.08 21.53
N GLU A 220 -0.66 17.70 20.26
CA GLU A 220 0.03 16.59 19.60
C GLU A 220 0.49 16.99 18.20
N ALA A 221 1.59 16.37 17.75
CA ALA A 221 2.05 16.53 16.38
C ALA A 221 1.06 15.86 15.42
N SER A 222 0.46 16.65 14.54
CA SER A 222 -0.43 16.18 13.47
C SER A 222 0.19 16.52 12.12
N PRO A 223 1.15 15.74 11.58
CA PRO A 223 1.72 16.00 10.27
C PRO A 223 0.82 15.45 9.15
N LEU A 224 0.87 16.06 7.97
CA LEU A 224 0.31 15.48 6.75
C LEU A 224 1.32 14.47 6.17
N LEU A 225 1.00 13.18 6.26
CA LEU A 225 1.85 12.11 5.75
C LEU A 225 1.53 11.81 4.28
N VAL A 226 2.53 11.93 3.41
CA VAL A 226 2.44 11.56 1.98
C VAL A 226 3.31 10.35 1.72
N VAL A 227 2.71 9.29 1.19
CA VAL A 227 3.41 8.04 0.85
C VAL A 227 3.26 7.78 -0.65
N CYS A 228 4.37 7.47 -1.32
CA CYS A 228 4.40 7.11 -2.74
C CYS A 228 5.22 5.84 -2.94
N TYR A 229 4.84 5.04 -3.94
CA TYR A 229 5.56 3.80 -4.26
C TYR A 229 6.98 4.04 -4.78
N THR A 230 7.22 5.14 -5.50
CA THR A 230 8.53 5.46 -6.07
C THR A 230 9.04 6.81 -5.57
N ASN A 231 10.36 6.91 -5.39
CA ASN A 231 11.01 8.20 -5.07
C ASN A 231 10.72 9.25 -6.14
N HIS A 232 10.65 8.86 -7.42
CA HIS A 232 10.38 9.80 -8.51
C HIS A 232 9.00 10.46 -8.38
N ALA A 233 7.96 9.68 -8.07
CA ALA A 233 6.62 10.21 -7.85
C ALA A 233 6.56 11.12 -6.61
N LEU A 234 7.24 10.72 -5.53
CA LEU A 234 7.34 11.54 -4.32
C LEU A 234 8.02 12.88 -4.61
N ASP A 235 9.19 12.85 -5.27
CA ASP A 235 9.98 14.04 -5.57
C ASP A 235 9.17 15.01 -6.46
N GLN A 236 8.48 14.51 -7.49
CA GLN A 236 7.59 15.32 -8.33
C GLN A 236 6.43 15.96 -7.54
N PHE A 237 5.85 15.22 -6.60
CA PHE A 237 4.78 15.73 -5.75
C PHE A 237 5.29 16.83 -4.81
N LEU A 238 6.45 16.62 -4.18
CA LEU A 238 7.08 17.61 -3.31
C LEU A 238 7.52 18.87 -4.08
N GLU A 239 8.07 18.73 -5.29
CA GLU A 239 8.36 19.87 -6.20
C GLU A 239 7.09 20.70 -6.49
N GLY A 240 5.93 20.04 -6.56
CA GLY A 240 4.63 20.71 -6.71
C GLY A 240 4.21 21.44 -5.44
N ILE A 241 4.33 20.81 -4.26
CA ILE A 241 4.01 21.43 -2.97
C ILE A 241 4.89 22.65 -2.71
N ALA A 242 6.18 22.56 -3.04
CA ALA A 242 7.16 23.65 -2.89
C ALA A 242 6.77 24.95 -3.62
N LYS A 243 5.90 24.86 -4.64
CA LYS A 243 5.41 26.02 -5.40
C LYS A 243 4.23 26.71 -4.73
N VAL A 244 3.51 26.00 -3.85
CA VAL A 244 2.24 26.47 -3.25
C VAL A 244 2.33 26.66 -1.74
N CYS A 245 3.37 26.14 -1.10
CA CYS A 245 3.59 26.22 0.35
C CYS A 245 5.07 26.52 0.66
N ASP A 246 5.31 27.18 1.79
CA ASP A 246 6.67 27.34 2.30
C ASP A 246 7.29 25.95 2.58
N LEU A 247 8.55 25.79 2.20
CA LEU A 247 9.31 24.54 2.39
C LEU A 247 9.65 24.30 3.86
N ASN A 248 9.56 25.33 4.71
CA ASN A 248 9.75 25.22 6.14
C ASN A 248 8.74 24.23 6.74
N GLY A 249 9.24 23.07 7.20
CA GLY A 249 8.42 22.03 7.83
C GLY A 249 8.13 20.81 6.95
N ILE A 250 8.70 20.71 5.75
CA ILE A 250 8.63 19.49 4.93
C ILE A 250 9.81 18.57 5.26
N ILE A 251 9.50 17.32 5.62
CA ILE A 251 10.49 16.26 5.86
C ILE A 251 10.28 15.15 4.83
N ARG A 252 11.30 14.91 4.01
CA ARG A 252 11.33 13.79 3.04
C ARG A 252 12.15 12.63 3.60
N ILE A 253 11.54 11.46 3.72
CA ILE A 253 12.21 10.22 4.11
C ILE A 253 12.28 9.28 2.90
N GLY A 254 13.48 8.82 2.54
CA GLY A 254 13.68 7.91 1.41
C GLY A 254 15.12 7.90 0.90
N GLY A 255 15.40 7.04 -0.10
CA GLY A 255 16.70 6.96 -0.75
C GLY A 255 17.13 8.29 -1.42
N ARG A 256 18.40 8.42 -1.79
CA ARG A 256 18.99 9.68 -2.29
C ARG A 256 18.12 10.36 -3.36
N CYS A 257 17.75 11.62 -3.12
CA CYS A 257 17.08 12.45 -4.12
C CYS A 257 18.02 12.72 -5.30
N LYS A 258 17.52 12.66 -6.55
CA LYS A 258 18.33 12.90 -7.75
C LYS A 258 18.47 14.38 -8.10
N LYS A 259 17.68 15.24 -7.47
CA LYS A 259 17.67 16.69 -7.66
C LYS A 259 17.72 17.34 -6.29
N CYS A 260 18.88 17.84 -5.90
CA CYS A 260 19.04 18.72 -4.75
C CYS A 260 19.11 20.16 -5.25
#